data_AF-A0A5J4XXG8-F1
#
_entry.id   AF-A0A5J4XXG8-F1
#
_cell.length_a   1.000
_cell.length_b   1.000
_cell.length_c   1.000
_cell.angle_alpha   90.00
_cell.angle_beta   90.00
_cell.angle_gamma   90.00
#
_symmetry.space_group_name_H-M   'P 1'
#
loop_
_entity.id
_entity.type
_entity.pdbx_description
1 polymer ?
#
loop_
_entity_poly.entity_id
_entity_poly.type
_entity_poly.pdbx_seq_one_letter_code
_entity_poly.pdbx_strand_id
1 'polypeptide(L)'
;MISAPHANSCSLHAFFRKADVSRPLFLPVAEVRQLSAAAQEATACENYEQALQTYSYITHTYPDLAIIQYARIKHALLLYQAGKTTDAVLEMEGEEEELRGNAEVHAALAAMLYSESPKQIDRAETQWEIAREFDQRFSNLDWVRKEKHWPPAMQTALGNFLNLK
;
A
#
# COMPACT_ATOMS: atom_id res chain seq x y z
N MET A 1 -26.22 -27.68 16.20
CA MET A 1 -25.38 -27.73 14.99
C MET A 1 -26.19 -27.17 13.84
N ILE A 2 -25.98 -25.90 13.48
CA ILE A 2 -26.52 -25.33 12.24
C ILE A 2 -25.35 -24.57 11.63
N SER A 3 -24.79 -25.17 10.57
CA SER A 3 -23.70 -24.62 9.79
C SER A 3 -24.26 -23.53 8.89
N ALA A 4 -23.73 -22.31 9.01
CA ALA A 4 -24.02 -21.21 8.09
C ALA A 4 -23.34 -21.48 6.73
N PRO A 5 -23.95 -21.10 5.59
CA PRO A 5 -23.30 -21.21 4.30
C PRO A 5 -22.25 -20.08 4.17
N HIS A 6 -21.03 -20.48 3.82
CA HIS A 6 -19.97 -19.55 3.40
C HIS A 6 -20.41 -18.88 2.10
N ALA A 7 -20.82 -17.62 2.18
CA ALA A 7 -20.95 -16.78 1.01
C ALA A 7 -19.54 -16.42 0.53
N ASN A 8 -19.20 -16.83 -0.69
CA ASN A 8 -18.00 -16.36 -1.39
C ASN A 8 -18.17 -14.86 -1.67
N SER A 9 -17.59 -14.01 -0.80
CA SER A 9 -17.60 -12.54 -0.93
C SER A 9 -16.67 -11.98 -2.02
N CYS A 10 -16.29 -12.77 -3.04
CA CYS A 10 -15.32 -12.33 -4.05
C CYS A 10 -15.96 -11.75 -5.34
N SER A 11 -17.21 -11.28 -5.30
CA SER A 11 -17.84 -10.67 -6.48
C SER A 11 -18.45 -9.32 -6.16
N LEU A 12 -17.73 -8.26 -6.52
CA LEU A 12 -18.29 -6.91 -6.65
C LEU A 12 -17.83 -6.29 -7.97
N HIS A 13 -18.82 -6.02 -8.82
CA HIS A 13 -18.69 -5.37 -10.13
C HIS A 13 -18.25 -3.91 -9.99
N ALA A 14 -17.35 -3.47 -10.86
CA ALA A 14 -16.82 -2.12 -10.92
C ALA A 14 -17.87 -1.07 -11.35
N PHE A 15 -17.91 0.05 -10.62
CA PHE A 15 -18.69 1.24 -10.98
C PHE A 15 -17.72 2.41 -11.15
N PHE A 16 -17.38 2.76 -12.38
CA PHE A 16 -16.55 3.92 -12.69
C PHE A 16 -17.43 5.07 -13.21
N ARG A 17 -17.45 6.20 -12.50
CA ARG A 17 -18.07 7.46 -12.95
C ARG A 17 -17.00 8.56 -13.05
N LYS A 18 -17.16 9.50 -13.98
CA LYS A 18 -16.29 10.69 -14.09
C LYS A 18 -16.58 11.67 -12.96
N ALA A 19 -15.55 12.27 -12.38
CA ALA A 19 -15.66 13.28 -11.32
C ALA A 19 -16.18 14.62 -11.87
N ASP A 20 -17.12 15.24 -11.14
CA ASP A 20 -17.64 16.60 -11.36
C ASP A 20 -17.09 17.53 -10.27
N VAL A 21 -16.48 18.64 -10.68
CA VAL A 21 -15.73 19.59 -9.84
C VAL A 21 -16.66 20.52 -9.05
N SER A 22 -17.96 20.56 -9.34
CA SER A 22 -18.95 21.36 -8.61
C SER A 22 -19.52 20.65 -7.36
N ARG A 23 -18.98 19.48 -7.01
CA ARG A 23 -19.54 18.56 -6.03
C ARG A 23 -19.02 18.89 -4.62
N PRO A 24 -19.89 19.07 -3.60
CA PRO A 24 -19.43 19.37 -2.24
C PRO A 24 -18.50 18.26 -1.70
N LEU A 25 -17.41 18.65 -1.02
CA LEU A 25 -16.31 17.78 -0.55
C LEU A 25 -16.73 16.56 0.28
N PHE A 26 -17.91 16.59 0.91
CA PHE A 26 -18.46 15.43 1.63
C PHE A 26 -18.70 14.22 0.72
N LEU A 27 -19.08 14.46 -0.54
CA LEU A 27 -19.37 13.39 -1.50
C LEU A 27 -18.09 12.66 -1.96
N PRO A 28 -16.99 13.35 -2.35
CA PRO A 28 -15.69 12.73 -2.60
C PRO A 28 -15.14 11.92 -1.42
N VAL A 29 -15.28 12.39 -0.18
CA VAL A 29 -14.73 11.70 1.00
C VAL A 29 -15.42 10.35 1.26
N ALA A 30 -16.75 10.30 1.14
CA ALA A 30 -17.50 9.05 1.30
C ALA A 30 -17.15 8.04 0.19
N GLU A 31 -17.01 8.52 -1.05
CA GLU A 31 -16.63 7.71 -2.21
C GLU A 31 -15.23 7.12 -2.05
N VAL A 32 -14.23 7.93 -1.67
CA VAL A 32 -12.87 7.45 -1.40
C VAL A 32 -12.85 6.37 -0.31
N ARG A 33 -13.63 6.52 0.77
CA ARG A 33 -13.71 5.50 1.82
C ARG A 33 -14.24 4.17 1.30
N GLN A 34 -15.30 4.20 0.49
CA GLN A 34 -15.89 3.00 -0.10
C GLN A 34 -14.90 2.32 -1.06
N LEU A 35 -14.26 3.09 -1.93
CA LEU A 35 -13.24 2.58 -2.85
C LEU A 35 -12.04 1.99 -2.10
N SER A 36 -11.58 2.66 -1.04
CA SER A 36 -10.46 2.18 -0.22
C SER A 36 -10.79 0.87 0.49
N ALA A 37 -12.03 0.72 1.00
CA ALA A 37 -12.49 -0.52 1.61
C ALA A 37 -12.54 -1.67 0.59
N ALA A 38 -13.08 -1.41 -0.61
CA ALA A 38 -13.13 -2.40 -1.69
C ALA A 38 -11.72 -2.83 -2.14
N ALA A 39 -10.77 -1.89 -2.22
CA ALA A 39 -9.39 -2.19 -2.57
C ALA A 39 -8.66 -3.02 -1.49
N GLN A 40 -8.94 -2.76 -0.21
CA GLN A 40 -8.44 -3.58 0.90
C GLN A 40 -8.98 -5.01 0.84
N GLU A 41 -10.28 -5.16 0.58
CA GLU A 41 -10.90 -6.49 0.40
C GLU A 41 -10.29 -7.22 -0.80
N ALA A 42 -10.11 -6.54 -1.94
CA ALA A 42 -9.43 -7.12 -3.10
C ALA A 42 -8.00 -7.56 -2.77
N THR A 43 -7.26 -6.77 -1.99
CA THR A 43 -5.91 -7.12 -1.53
C THR A 43 -5.91 -8.35 -0.62
N ALA A 44 -6.87 -8.43 0.31
CA ALA A 44 -7.03 -9.57 1.21
C ALA A 44 -7.42 -10.86 0.46
N CYS A 45 -8.16 -10.73 -0.64
CA CYS A 45 -8.50 -11.82 -1.55
C CYS A 45 -7.42 -12.09 -2.60
N GLU A 46 -6.22 -11.53 -2.45
CA GLU A 46 -5.07 -11.67 -3.36
C GLU A 46 -5.34 -11.20 -4.81
N ASN A 47 -6.41 -10.43 -5.02
CA ASN A 47 -6.73 -9.80 -6.30
C ASN A 47 -6.00 -8.46 -6.43
N TYR A 48 -4.68 -8.55 -6.57
CA TYR A 48 -3.79 -7.39 -6.61
C TYR A 48 -4.00 -6.50 -7.83
N GLU A 49 -4.44 -7.06 -8.96
CA GLU A 49 -4.74 -6.27 -10.16
C GLU A 49 -5.93 -5.34 -9.93
N GLN A 50 -7.03 -5.87 -9.40
CA GLN A 50 -8.21 -5.06 -9.08
C GLN A 50 -7.91 -4.03 -7.99
N ALA A 51 -7.14 -4.41 -6.96
CA ALA A 51 -6.71 -3.48 -5.92
C ALA A 51 -5.87 -2.34 -6.52
N LEU A 52 -4.91 -2.66 -7.40
CA LEU A 52 -4.05 -1.68 -8.06
C LEU A 52 -4.87 -0.71 -8.92
N GLN A 53 -5.82 -1.22 -9.72
CA GLN A 53 -6.71 -0.39 -10.53
C GLN A 53 -7.54 0.56 -9.65
N THR A 54 -8.06 0.07 -8.53
CA THR A 54 -8.89 0.85 -7.61
C THR A 54 -8.08 1.95 -6.92
N TYR A 55 -6.90 1.62 -6.40
CA TYR A 55 -6.03 2.62 -5.79
C TYR A 55 -5.51 3.63 -6.81
N SER A 56 -5.15 3.20 -8.02
CA SER A 56 -4.76 4.10 -9.12
C SER A 56 -5.89 5.08 -9.45
N TYR A 57 -7.14 4.60 -9.49
CA TYR A 57 -8.29 5.48 -9.70
C TYR A 57 -8.44 6.50 -8.56
N ILE A 58 -8.29 6.10 -7.30
CA ILE A 58 -8.36 7.02 -6.15
C ILE A 58 -7.28 8.10 -6.27
N THR A 59 -6.01 7.71 -6.50
CA THR A 59 -4.87 8.63 -6.51
C THR A 59 -4.93 9.62 -7.67
N HIS A 60 -5.47 9.21 -8.82
CA HIS A 60 -5.63 10.09 -9.99
C HIS A 60 -6.88 10.99 -9.91
N THR A 61 -7.97 10.49 -9.32
CA THR A 61 -9.25 11.21 -9.31
C THR A 61 -9.33 12.23 -8.17
N TYR A 62 -8.66 11.95 -7.05
CA TYR A 62 -8.74 12.77 -5.84
C TYR A 62 -7.36 13.17 -5.29
N PRO A 63 -6.45 13.70 -6.13
CA PRO A 63 -5.05 13.90 -5.77
C PRO A 63 -4.87 14.84 -4.56
N ASP A 64 -5.76 15.81 -4.38
CA ASP A 64 -5.67 16.86 -3.36
C ASP A 64 -6.33 16.48 -2.02
N LEU A 65 -6.93 15.29 -1.90
CA LEU A 65 -7.58 14.86 -0.67
C LEU A 65 -6.56 14.23 0.29
N ALA A 66 -6.29 14.88 1.43
CA ALA A 66 -5.39 14.32 2.45
C ALA A 66 -5.74 12.88 2.90
N ILE A 67 -7.03 12.50 2.86
CA ILE A 67 -7.47 11.15 3.23
C ILE A 67 -6.96 10.03 2.30
N ILE A 68 -6.41 10.35 1.12
CA ILE A 68 -5.89 9.36 0.17
C ILE A 68 -4.44 8.97 0.43
N GLN A 69 -3.76 9.54 1.42
CA GLN A 69 -2.38 9.17 1.77
C GLN A 69 -2.21 7.66 1.96
N TYR A 70 -3.11 7.02 2.69
CA TYR A 70 -3.08 5.56 2.84
C TYR A 70 -3.25 4.82 1.52
N ALA A 71 -4.08 5.34 0.61
CA ALA A 71 -4.26 4.78 -0.73
C ALA A 71 -3.00 4.90 -1.59
N ARG A 72 -2.23 6.00 -1.47
CA ARG A 72 -0.94 6.18 -2.16
C ARG A 72 0.10 5.17 -1.69
N ILE A 73 0.23 4.99 -0.37
CA ILE A 73 1.10 3.94 0.20
C ILE A 73 0.74 2.56 -0.38
N LYS A 74 -0.55 2.20 -0.36
CA LYS A 74 -1.00 0.90 -0.91
C LYS A 74 -0.82 0.78 -2.42
N HIS A 75 -1.01 1.87 -3.16
CA HIS A 75 -0.76 1.92 -4.59
C HIS A 75 0.71 1.62 -4.89
N ALA A 76 1.65 2.27 -4.21
CA ALA A 76 3.08 2.01 -4.35
C ALA A 76 3.46 0.54 -4.06
N LEU A 77 2.93 -0.05 -2.99
CA LEU A 77 3.15 -1.48 -2.69
C LEU A 77 2.65 -2.40 -3.81
N LEU A 78 1.50 -2.07 -4.42
CA LEU A 78 0.91 -2.86 -5.51
C LEU A 78 1.60 -2.62 -6.86
N LEU A 79 2.14 -1.41 -7.11
CA LEU A 79 3.02 -1.16 -8.24
C LEU A 79 4.25 -2.08 -8.17
N TYR A 80 4.84 -2.21 -6.98
CA TYR A 80 5.96 -3.12 -6.76
C TYR A 80 5.58 -4.57 -7.04
N GLN A 81 4.42 -5.03 -6.53
CA GLN A 81 3.87 -6.36 -6.83
C GLN A 81 3.66 -6.60 -8.33
N ALA A 82 3.27 -5.57 -9.08
CA ALA A 82 3.09 -5.64 -10.52
C ALA A 82 4.41 -5.56 -11.32
N GLY A 83 5.56 -5.51 -10.65
CA GLY A 83 6.88 -5.40 -11.27
C GLY A 83 7.24 -3.99 -11.76
N LYS A 84 6.43 -2.98 -11.45
CA LYS A 84 6.71 -1.57 -11.75
C LYS A 84 7.58 -0.96 -10.63
N THR A 85 8.75 -1.54 -10.41
CA THR A 85 9.55 -1.28 -9.21
C THR A 85 10.09 0.14 -9.15
N THR A 86 10.50 0.74 -10.27
CA THR A 86 10.92 2.14 -10.34
C THR A 86 9.80 3.10 -9.93
N ASP A 87 8.59 2.92 -10.47
CA ASP A 87 7.43 3.76 -10.14
C ASP A 87 7.05 3.62 -8.67
N ALA A 88 7.11 2.39 -8.13
CA ALA A 88 6.85 2.12 -6.73
C ALA A 88 7.84 2.82 -5.79
N VAL A 89 9.14 2.79 -6.11
CA VAL A 89 10.17 3.49 -5.33
C VAL A 89 9.91 4.99 -5.35
N LEU A 90 9.73 5.59 -6.52
CA LEU A 90 9.49 7.04 -6.65
C LEU A 90 8.23 7.49 -5.89
N GLU A 91 7.14 6.73 -5.99
CA GLU A 91 5.91 7.04 -5.25
C GLU A 91 6.13 6.92 -3.74
N MET A 92 6.82 5.87 -3.27
CA MET A 92 7.10 5.70 -1.84
C MET A 92 8.06 6.77 -1.29
N GLU A 93 9.00 7.27 -2.10
CA GLU A 93 9.85 8.41 -1.74
C GLU A 93 9.04 9.69 -1.56
N GLY A 94 8.07 9.95 -2.45
CA GLY A 94 7.15 11.07 -2.28
C GLY A 94 6.34 10.97 -0.99
N GLU A 95 5.86 9.78 -0.64
CA GLU A 95 5.16 9.55 0.62
C GLU A 95 6.09 9.72 1.84
N GLU A 96 7.39 9.41 1.73
CA GLU A 96 8.36 9.62 2.81
C GLU A 96 8.57 11.10 3.09
N GLU A 97 8.60 11.94 2.06
CA GLU A 97 8.73 13.39 2.21
C GLU A 97 7.51 14.01 2.93
N GLU A 98 6.30 13.53 2.60
CA GLU A 98 5.04 13.98 3.18
C GLU A 98 4.77 13.38 4.58
N LEU A 99 5.15 12.12 4.79
CA LEU A 99 4.80 11.30 5.96
C LEU A 99 6.02 10.79 6.71
N ARG A 100 6.97 11.67 7.02
CA ARG A 100 8.24 11.39 7.73
C ARG A 100 8.14 10.65 9.08
N GLY A 101 6.95 10.48 9.63
CA GLY A 101 6.69 9.75 10.89
C GLY A 101 6.04 8.39 10.69
N ASN A 102 5.85 7.95 9.44
CA ASN A 102 5.10 6.76 9.12
C ASN A 102 6.02 5.53 8.99
N ALA A 103 5.99 4.66 10.01
CA ALA A 103 6.78 3.44 10.03
C ALA A 103 6.58 2.53 8.80
N GLU A 104 5.36 2.49 8.23
CA GLU A 104 5.07 1.66 7.05
C GLU A 104 5.79 2.16 5.80
N VAL A 105 5.83 3.48 5.62
CA VAL A 105 6.53 4.12 4.50
C VAL A 105 8.04 3.84 4.60
N HIS A 106 8.63 4.11 5.77
CA HIS A 106 10.04 3.86 6.01
C HIS A 106 10.43 2.39 5.85
N ALA A 107 9.60 1.46 6.38
CA ALA A 107 9.86 0.02 6.23
C ALA A 107 9.76 -0.43 4.76
N ALA A 108 8.76 0.06 4.02
CA ALA A 108 8.58 -0.30 2.62
C ALA A 108 9.71 0.26 1.76
N LEU A 109 10.07 1.53 1.97
CA LEU A 109 11.15 2.18 1.24
C LEU A 109 12.49 1.51 1.52
N ALA A 110 12.78 1.10 2.77
CA ALA A 110 13.97 0.33 3.10
C ALA A 110 14.05 -0.98 2.29
N ALA A 111 12.97 -1.76 2.25
CA ALA A 111 12.91 -3.02 1.51
C ALA A 111 13.08 -2.81 -0.02
N MET A 112 12.43 -1.78 -0.57
CA MET A 112 12.52 -1.45 -2.00
C MET A 112 13.91 -0.95 -2.37
N LEU A 113 14.47 0.01 -1.64
CA LEU A 113 15.81 0.55 -1.92
C LEU A 113 16.87 -0.54 -1.85
N TYR A 114 16.78 -1.43 -0.87
CA TYR A 114 17.68 -2.56 -0.76
C TYR A 114 17.63 -3.48 -1.99
N SER A 115 16.42 -3.81 -2.45
CA SER A 115 16.21 -4.75 -3.55
C SER A 115 16.54 -4.15 -4.92
N GLU A 116 16.20 -2.88 -5.14
CA GLU A 116 16.26 -2.25 -6.46
C GLU A 116 17.50 -1.35 -6.66
N SER A 117 18.11 -0.88 -5.58
CA SER A 117 19.16 0.14 -5.62
C SER A 117 20.37 -0.23 -4.75
N PRO A 118 21.26 -1.14 -5.21
CA PRO A 118 22.44 -1.56 -4.44
C PRO A 118 23.35 -0.41 -3.99
N LYS A 119 23.36 0.71 -4.75
CA LYS A 119 24.14 1.92 -4.42
C LYS A 119 23.55 2.75 -3.26
N GLN A 120 22.31 2.45 -2.85
CA GLN A 120 21.57 3.18 -1.82
C GLN A 120 21.38 2.34 -0.55
N ILE A 121 22.25 1.35 -0.32
CA ILE A 121 22.14 0.45 0.84
C ILE A 121 22.17 1.21 2.17
N ASP A 122 23.07 2.20 2.32
CA ASP A 122 23.16 3.03 3.54
C ASP A 122 21.85 3.80 3.80
N ARG A 123 21.17 4.24 2.72
CA ARG A 123 19.86 4.88 2.83
C ARG A 123 18.78 3.89 3.21
N ALA A 124 18.80 2.67 2.67
CA ALA A 124 17.88 1.61 3.07
C ALA A 124 18.02 1.28 4.57
N GLU A 125 19.25 1.20 5.08
CA GLU A 125 19.53 1.00 6.50
C GLU A 125 19.02 2.16 7.36
N THR A 126 19.26 3.40 6.93
CA THR A 126 18.76 4.60 7.63
C THR A 126 17.22 4.60 7.71
N GLN A 127 16.55 4.30 6.60
CA GLN A 127 15.09 4.21 6.54
C GLN A 127 14.58 3.11 7.49
N TRP A 128 15.28 1.98 7.57
CA TRP A 128 14.91 0.92 8.48
C TRP A 128 15.08 1.27 9.96
N GLU A 129 16.14 2.01 10.32
CA GLU A 129 16.33 2.50 11.68
C GLU A 129 15.16 3.39 12.12
N ILE A 130 14.74 4.31 11.26
CA ILE A 130 13.58 5.18 11.48
C ILE A 130 12.30 4.34 11.63
N ALA A 131 12.08 3.36 10.74
CA ALA A 131 10.91 2.48 10.81
C ALA A 131 10.83 1.76 12.17
N ARG A 132 11.97 1.27 12.69
CA ARG A 132 12.04 0.58 13.98
C ARG A 132 11.88 1.51 15.18
N GLU A 133 12.26 2.77 15.06
CA GLU A 133 12.00 3.78 16.09
C GLU A 133 10.50 4.01 16.28
N PHE A 134 9.76 4.09 15.16
CA PHE A 134 8.31 4.30 15.20
C PHE A 134 7.50 3.03 15.49
N ASP A 135 7.83 1.90 14.88
CA ASP A 135 7.13 0.63 15.10
C ASP A 135 8.02 -0.59 14.82
N GLN A 136 8.49 -1.21 15.90
CA GLN A 136 9.36 -2.38 15.82
C GLN A 136 8.69 -3.61 15.19
N ARG A 137 7.35 -3.65 15.10
CA ARG A 137 6.61 -4.81 14.59
C ARG A 137 6.85 -5.07 13.10
N PHE A 138 7.36 -4.09 12.33
CA PHE A 138 7.77 -4.30 10.94
C PHE A 138 8.89 -5.33 10.77
N SER A 139 9.63 -5.66 11.84
CA SER A 139 10.59 -6.78 11.84
C SER A 139 9.92 -8.17 11.82
N ASN A 140 8.62 -8.24 12.08
CA ASN A 140 7.85 -9.47 12.07
C ASN A 140 7.08 -9.61 10.75
N LEU A 141 7.60 -10.42 9.82
CA LEU A 141 6.97 -10.66 8.52
C LEU A 141 5.55 -11.23 8.62
N ASP A 142 5.27 -12.07 9.61
CA ASP A 142 3.91 -12.61 9.81
C ASP A 142 2.92 -11.52 10.18
N TRP A 143 3.35 -10.55 11.00
CA TRP A 143 2.54 -9.39 11.35
C TRP A 143 2.32 -8.49 10.13
N VAL A 144 3.38 -8.20 9.35
CA VAL A 144 3.26 -7.41 8.10
C VAL A 144 2.28 -8.06 7.13
N ARG A 145 2.35 -9.38 6.95
CA ARG A 145 1.43 -10.14 6.11
C ARG A 145 -0.02 -10.06 6.61
N LYS A 146 -0.25 -10.31 7.90
CA LYS A 146 -1.62 -10.47 8.45
C LYS A 146 -2.31 -9.14 8.73
N GLU A 147 -1.59 -8.16 9.26
CA GLU A 147 -2.18 -6.89 9.70
C GLU A 147 -2.06 -5.82 8.61
N LYS A 148 -0.91 -5.75 7.93
CA LYS A 148 -0.67 -4.75 6.89
C LYS A 148 -1.06 -5.22 5.48
N HIS A 149 -1.32 -6.51 5.30
CA HIS A 149 -1.71 -7.09 4.00
C HIS A 149 -0.76 -6.70 2.88
N TRP A 150 0.55 -6.66 3.17
CA TRP A 150 1.53 -6.37 2.13
C TRP A 150 1.50 -7.44 1.05
N PRO A 151 1.65 -7.08 -0.23
CA PRO A 151 1.66 -8.07 -1.30
C PRO A 151 2.93 -8.96 -1.24
N PRO A 152 2.89 -10.18 -1.79
CA PRO A 152 3.97 -11.18 -1.66
C PRO A 152 5.35 -10.71 -2.13
N ALA A 153 5.42 -9.91 -3.20
CA ALA A 153 6.68 -9.34 -3.67
C ALA A 153 7.32 -8.42 -2.62
N MET A 154 6.50 -7.59 -1.97
CA MET A 154 6.98 -6.70 -0.89
C MET A 154 7.38 -7.48 0.36
N GLN A 155 6.64 -8.54 0.72
CA GLN A 155 7.05 -9.44 1.80
C GLN A 155 8.41 -10.10 1.52
N THR A 156 8.63 -10.50 0.26
CA THR A 156 9.90 -11.10 -0.18
C THR A 156 11.04 -10.10 -0.11
N ALA A 157 10.84 -8.88 -0.61
CA ALA A 157 11.82 -7.79 -0.52
C ALA A 157 12.20 -7.48 0.93
N LEU A 158 11.20 -7.36 1.82
CA LEU A 158 11.42 -7.13 3.24
C LEU A 158 12.16 -8.31 3.90
N GLY A 159 11.79 -9.55 3.57
CA GLY A 159 12.47 -10.73 4.09
C GLY A 159 13.94 -10.79 3.67
N ASN A 160 14.24 -10.46 2.41
CA ASN A 160 15.62 -10.40 1.92
C ASN A 160 16.42 -9.33 2.68
N PHE A 161 15.82 -8.16 2.91
CA PHE A 161 16.44 -7.09 3.70
C PHE A 161 16.70 -7.53 5.16
N LEU A 162 15.77 -8.23 5.80
CA LEU A 162 15.90 -8.67 7.20
C LEU A 162 16.96 -9.77 7.39
N ASN A 163 17.14 -10.65 6.40
CA ASN A 163 18.04 -11.81 6.48
C ASN A 163 19.53 -11.50 6.30
N LEU A 164 19.89 -10.24 6.09
CA LEU A 164 21.30 -9.82 5.96
C LEU A 164 21.98 -9.56 7.31
N LYS A 165 21.22 -9.65 8.41
CA LYS A 165 21.74 -9.51 9.77
C LYS A 165 22.07 -10.86 10.39
#